data_AF-A0A2V7USL1-F1
#
_entry.id   AF-A0A2V7USL1-F1
#
_cell.length_a   1.000
_cell.length_b   1.000
_cell.length_c   1.000
_cell.angle_alpha   90.00
_cell.angle_beta   90.00
_cell.angle_gamma   90.00
#
_symmetry.space_group_name_H-M   'P 1'
#
loop_
_entity.id
_entity.type
_entity.pdbx_description
1 polymer ?
#
loop_
_entity_poly.entity_id
_entity_poly.type
_entity_poly.pdbx_seq_one_letter_code
_entity_poly.pdbx_strand_id
1 'polypeptide(L)'
;MKAFSPRAEMSDRAVQAWQILVGKAMNRQTVTYLGLSRLMYQKDAPGVLDKILGHIAYFCNANDLPPLTSIVVGKGRGTPGNDIPVDLSKIDAERERVYEHDWYDIYSPSRDELRAAYEAHVK
;
A
#
# COMPACT_ATOMS: atom_id res chain seq x y z
N MET A 1 8.18 24.08 0.46
CA MET A 1 7.34 22.86 0.44
C MET A 1 8.25 21.66 0.24
N LYS A 2 8.14 20.59 1.05
CA LYS A 2 8.93 19.36 0.84
C LYS A 2 8.22 18.48 -0.18
N ALA A 3 8.98 17.92 -1.12
CA ALA A 3 8.48 17.00 -2.14
C ALA A 3 9.23 15.66 -2.06
N PHE A 4 8.60 14.58 -2.52
CA PHE A 4 9.26 13.28 -2.57
C PHE A 4 10.41 13.29 -3.57
N SER A 5 11.65 13.12 -3.10
CA SER A 5 12.85 13.04 -3.93
C SER A 5 12.96 11.68 -4.64
N PRO A 6 13.53 11.60 -5.85
CA PRO A 6 13.89 10.31 -6.47
C PRO A 6 14.79 9.42 -5.59
N ARG A 7 15.51 10.01 -4.63
CA ARG A 7 16.37 9.32 -3.65
C ARG A 7 15.71 9.11 -2.28
N ALA A 8 14.40 9.34 -2.17
CA ALA A 8 13.68 9.17 -0.90
C ALA A 8 13.79 7.72 -0.40
N GLU A 9 13.81 7.56 0.93
CA GLU A 9 13.84 6.23 1.54
C GLU A 9 12.54 5.48 1.24
N MET A 10 12.56 4.15 1.38
CA MET A 10 11.37 3.32 1.12
C MET A 10 10.21 3.70 2.06
N SER A 11 10.51 4.10 3.30
CA SER A 11 9.52 4.59 4.26
C SER A 11 8.87 5.92 3.83
N ASP A 12 9.64 6.85 3.25
CA ASP A 12 9.07 8.06 2.65
C ASP A 12 8.14 7.72 1.48
N ARG A 13 8.55 6.77 0.64
CA ARG A 13 7.73 6.29 -0.48
C ARG A 13 6.51 5.50 -0.01
N ALA A 14 6.57 4.87 1.15
CA ALA A 14 5.42 4.22 1.78
C ALA A 14 4.38 5.25 2.24
N VAL A 15 4.78 6.41 2.76
CA VAL A 15 3.86 7.53 3.03
C VAL A 15 3.16 7.98 1.74
N GLN A 16 3.92 8.13 0.65
CA GLN A 16 3.34 8.50 -0.65
C GLN A 16 2.34 7.45 -1.15
N ALA A 17 2.70 6.17 -1.08
CA ALA A 17 1.83 5.06 -1.48
C ALA A 17 0.57 5.03 -0.61
N TRP A 18 0.68 5.19 0.70
CA TRP A 18 -0.46 5.27 1.63
C TRP A 18 -1.47 6.34 1.19
N GLN A 19 -1.02 7.57 0.92
CA GLN A 19 -1.88 8.66 0.47
C GLN A 19 -2.66 8.31 -0.81
N ILE A 20 -1.98 7.70 -1.78
CA ILE A 20 -2.59 7.26 -3.03
C ILE A 20 -3.63 6.17 -2.76
N LEU A 21 -3.27 5.16 -1.95
CA LEU A 21 -4.11 4.01 -1.68
C LEU A 21 -5.35 4.38 -0.86
N VAL A 22 -5.24 5.27 0.12
CA VAL A 22 -6.41 5.82 0.85
C VAL A 22 -7.37 6.50 -0.14
N GLY A 23 -6.85 7.35 -1.03
CA GLY A 23 -7.68 7.98 -2.06
C GLY A 23 -8.37 6.96 -2.97
N LYS A 24 -7.70 5.85 -3.31
CA LYS A 24 -8.29 4.75 -4.09
C LYS A 24 -9.32 3.96 -3.30
N ALA A 25 -9.06 3.66 -2.03
CA ALA A 25 -9.95 2.94 -1.13
C ALA A 25 -11.28 3.69 -0.95
N MET A 26 -11.21 4.99 -0.64
CA MET A 26 -12.40 5.83 -0.45
C MET A 26 -13.21 6.05 -1.74
N ASN A 27 -12.64 5.76 -2.90
CA ASN A 27 -13.34 5.76 -4.19
C ASN A 27 -13.69 4.35 -4.68
N ARG A 28 -13.48 3.32 -3.86
CA ARG A 28 -13.73 1.91 -4.20
C ARG A 28 -13.01 1.46 -5.48
N GLN A 29 -11.76 1.90 -5.63
CA GLN A 29 -10.93 1.62 -6.82
C GLN A 29 -9.78 0.68 -6.48
N THR A 30 -9.50 -0.27 -7.38
CA THR A 30 -8.22 -0.98 -7.41
C THR A 30 -7.18 -0.20 -8.21
N VAL A 31 -5.90 -0.43 -7.94
CA VAL A 31 -4.78 0.12 -8.73
C VAL A 31 -3.83 -1.00 -9.12
N THR A 32 -3.29 -0.97 -10.34
CA THR A 32 -2.27 -1.97 -10.71
C THR A 32 -0.91 -1.59 -10.13
N TYR A 33 0.01 -2.54 -9.92
CA TYR A 33 1.40 -2.22 -9.57
C TYR A 33 2.03 -1.20 -10.53
N LEU A 34 1.78 -1.37 -11.84
CA LEU A 34 2.25 -0.43 -12.85
C LEU A 34 1.61 0.96 -12.65
N GLY A 35 0.29 1.02 -12.46
CA GLY A 35 -0.44 2.26 -12.19
C GLY A 35 0.06 2.97 -10.94
N LEU A 36 0.29 2.24 -9.85
CA LEU A 36 0.83 2.77 -8.62
C LEU A 36 2.24 3.34 -8.83
N SER A 37 3.12 2.61 -9.55
CA SER A 37 4.46 3.11 -9.86
C SER A 37 4.44 4.39 -10.70
N ARG A 38 3.50 4.51 -11.65
CA ARG A 38 3.31 5.73 -12.45
C ARG A 38 2.85 6.91 -11.61
N LEU A 39 1.91 6.69 -10.68
CA LEU A 39 1.46 7.73 -9.76
C LEU A 39 2.59 8.19 -8.82
N MET A 40 3.44 7.28 -8.37
CA MET A 40 4.51 7.59 -7.41
C MET A 40 5.77 8.20 -8.06
N TYR A 41 6.16 7.68 -9.23
CA TYR A 41 7.45 7.96 -9.86
C TYR A 41 7.35 8.59 -11.25
N GLN A 42 6.14 8.71 -11.82
CA GLN A 42 5.93 9.15 -13.21
C GLN A 42 6.66 8.27 -14.25
N LYS A 43 6.96 7.03 -13.90
CA LYS A 43 7.63 6.04 -14.76
C LYS A 43 7.20 4.63 -14.42
N ASP A 44 7.49 3.72 -15.33
CA ASP A 44 7.17 2.29 -15.19
C ASP A 44 8.24 1.64 -14.30
N ALA A 45 7.92 1.50 -13.01
CA ALA A 45 8.83 0.90 -12.02
C ALA A 45 8.08 -0.03 -11.05
N PRO A 46 7.35 -1.05 -11.52
CA PRO A 46 6.56 -1.91 -10.64
C PRO A 46 7.44 -2.75 -9.68
N GLY A 47 8.67 -3.10 -10.08
CA GLY A 47 9.57 -3.96 -9.28
C GLY A 47 10.14 -3.32 -8.00
N VAL A 48 9.95 -2.02 -7.78
CA VAL A 48 10.43 -1.35 -6.54
C VAL A 48 9.35 -1.26 -5.46
N LEU A 49 8.12 -1.70 -5.78
CA LEU A 49 6.96 -1.48 -4.91
C LEU A 49 6.85 -2.50 -3.79
N ASP A 50 7.41 -3.70 -3.93
CA ASP A 50 7.25 -4.79 -2.97
C ASP A 50 7.65 -4.36 -1.54
N LYS A 51 8.89 -3.88 -1.38
CA LYS A 51 9.37 -3.38 -0.08
C LYS A 51 8.53 -2.22 0.45
N ILE A 52 8.06 -1.33 -0.42
CA ILE A 52 7.24 -0.16 -0.05
C ILE A 52 5.87 -0.60 0.47
N LEU A 53 5.22 -1.51 -0.25
CA LEU A 53 3.94 -2.09 0.15
C LEU A 53 4.08 -2.93 1.41
N GLY A 54 5.23 -3.58 1.63
CA GLY A 54 5.54 -4.27 2.88
C GLY A 54 5.42 -3.36 4.10
N HIS A 55 5.90 -2.10 4.04
CA HIS A 55 5.78 -1.16 5.16
C HIS A 55 4.32 -0.91 5.53
N ILE A 56 3.46 -0.73 4.53
CA ILE A 56 2.03 -0.51 4.72
C ILE A 56 1.35 -1.78 5.24
N ALA A 57 1.64 -2.93 4.65
CA ALA A 57 1.04 -4.21 5.04
C ALA A 57 1.35 -4.56 6.50
N TYR A 58 2.61 -4.41 6.93
CA TYR A 58 3.00 -4.66 8.32
C TYR A 58 2.40 -3.64 9.28
N PHE A 59 2.29 -2.37 8.87
CA PHE A 59 1.62 -1.36 9.68
C PHE A 59 0.13 -1.67 9.86
N CYS A 60 -0.58 -2.04 8.79
CA CYS A 60 -1.99 -2.44 8.88
C CYS A 60 -2.17 -3.64 9.81
N ASN A 61 -1.34 -4.69 9.65
CA ASN A 61 -1.39 -5.87 10.52
C ASN A 61 -1.12 -5.54 11.99
N ALA A 62 -0.13 -4.69 12.28
CA ALA A 62 0.22 -4.32 13.65
C ALA A 62 -0.87 -3.50 14.37
N ASN A 63 -1.76 -2.85 13.61
CA ASN A 63 -2.83 -1.99 14.14
C ASN A 63 -4.24 -2.56 13.90
N ASP A 64 -4.34 -3.83 13.51
CA ASP A 64 -5.62 -4.50 13.18
C ASP A 64 -6.47 -3.71 12.13
N LEU A 65 -5.78 -3.03 11.21
CA LEU A 65 -6.43 -2.32 10.11
C LEU A 65 -6.67 -3.27 8.93
N PRO A 66 -7.71 -3.02 8.11
CA PRO A 66 -7.89 -3.75 6.87
C PRO A 66 -6.64 -3.66 5.98
N PRO A 67 -6.30 -4.73 5.23
CA PRO A 67 -5.06 -4.79 4.48
C PRO A 67 -5.13 -3.86 3.26
N LEU A 68 -4.73 -2.60 3.44
CA LEU A 68 -4.80 -1.55 2.40
C LEU A 68 -4.09 -1.94 1.10
N THR A 69 -3.09 -2.82 1.15
CA THR A 69 -2.38 -3.31 -0.03
C THR A 69 -3.20 -4.29 -0.89
N SER A 70 -4.33 -4.81 -0.38
CA SER A 70 -5.22 -5.74 -1.11
C SER A 70 -5.87 -5.14 -2.37
N ILE A 71 -5.95 -3.80 -2.46
CA ILE A 71 -6.45 -3.09 -3.64
C ILE A 71 -5.36 -2.86 -4.71
N VAL A 72 -4.12 -3.31 -4.46
CA VAL A 72 -3.03 -3.31 -5.44
C VAL A 72 -3.00 -4.64 -6.19
N VAL A 73 -3.26 -4.61 -7.49
CA VAL A 73 -3.52 -5.81 -8.29
C VAL A 73 -2.57 -5.97 -9.49
N GLY A 74 -2.37 -7.20 -9.94
CA GLY A 74 -1.66 -7.51 -11.17
C GLY A 74 -2.46 -7.12 -12.42
N LYS A 75 -1.76 -6.79 -13.52
CA LYS A 75 -2.40 -6.50 -14.82
C LYS A 75 -3.07 -7.77 -15.35
N GLY A 76 -4.36 -7.69 -15.70
CA GLY A 76 -5.11 -8.76 -16.37
C GLY A 76 -5.78 -9.80 -15.46
N ARG A 77 -5.35 -9.95 -14.20
CA ARG A 77 -5.94 -10.92 -13.25
C ARG A 77 -6.96 -10.32 -12.28
N GLY A 78 -6.93 -9.02 -12.02
CA GLY A 78 -7.78 -8.39 -10.98
C GLY A 78 -7.44 -8.83 -9.54
N THR A 79 -6.40 -9.65 -9.34
CA THR A 79 -5.90 -10.12 -8.04
C THR A 79 -4.49 -9.60 -7.78
N PRO A 80 -4.04 -9.47 -6.50
CA PRO A 80 -2.65 -9.18 -6.15
C PRO A 80 -1.64 -10.16 -6.76
N GLY A 81 -0.37 -9.74 -6.84
CA GLY A 81 0.74 -10.61 -7.23
C GLY A 81 1.01 -11.69 -6.18
N ASN A 82 1.65 -12.79 -6.58
CA ASN A 82 1.92 -13.96 -5.72
C ASN A 82 2.82 -13.66 -4.51
N ASP A 83 3.49 -12.52 -4.49
CA ASP A 83 4.45 -12.13 -3.44
C ASP A 83 3.78 -11.43 -2.25
N ILE A 84 2.47 -11.18 -2.30
CA ILE A 84 1.74 -10.61 -1.17
C ILE A 84 1.12 -11.75 -0.34
N PRO A 85 1.39 -11.83 0.98
CA PRO A 85 0.85 -12.87 1.87
C PRO A 85 -0.63 -12.59 2.18
N VAL A 86 -1.50 -12.69 1.17
CA VAL A 86 -2.95 -12.56 1.32
C VAL A 86 -3.61 -13.83 0.82
N ASP A 87 -4.56 -14.34 1.60
CA ASP A 87 -5.41 -15.45 1.19
C ASP A 87 -6.27 -15.02 -0.02
N LEU A 88 -5.88 -15.50 -1.21
CA LEU A 88 -6.58 -15.18 -2.46
C LEU A 88 -8.04 -15.63 -2.46
N SER A 89 -8.46 -16.55 -1.59
CA SER A 89 -9.87 -16.92 -1.46
C SER A 89 -10.69 -15.87 -0.72
N LYS A 90 -10.04 -15.02 0.08
CA LYS A 90 -10.66 -13.96 0.88
C LYS A 90 -10.42 -12.57 0.34
N ILE A 91 -9.65 -12.45 -0.75
CA ILE A 91 -9.19 -11.15 -1.26
C ILE A 91 -10.34 -10.19 -1.57
N ASP A 92 -11.47 -10.69 -2.07
CA ASP A 92 -12.62 -9.84 -2.37
C ASP A 92 -13.27 -9.32 -1.08
N ALA A 93 -13.39 -10.16 -0.04
CA ALA A 93 -13.88 -9.75 1.27
C ALA A 93 -12.92 -8.75 1.95
N GLU A 94 -11.61 -8.96 1.85
CA GLU A 94 -10.61 -8.04 2.39
C GLU A 94 -10.61 -6.69 1.64
N ARG A 95 -10.84 -6.69 0.32
CA ARG A 95 -11.03 -5.44 -0.44
C ARG A 95 -12.28 -4.70 0.00
N GLU A 96 -13.39 -5.40 0.23
CA GLU A 96 -14.61 -4.77 0.76
C GLU A 96 -14.36 -4.17 2.14
N ARG A 97 -13.65 -4.85 3.05
CA ARG A 97 -13.24 -4.28 4.34
C ARG A 97 -12.40 -3.00 4.19
N VAL A 98 -11.49 -2.97 3.21
CA VAL A 98 -10.73 -1.75 2.88
C VAL A 98 -11.66 -0.65 2.36
N TYR A 99 -12.67 -0.96 1.56
CA TYR A 99 -13.59 0.04 1.03
C TYR A 99 -14.61 0.56 2.06
N GLU A 100 -14.96 -0.24 3.05
CA GLU A 100 -15.91 0.12 4.12
C GLU A 100 -15.26 0.90 5.26
N HIS A 101 -13.95 0.70 5.47
CA HIS A 101 -13.23 1.40 6.53
C HIS A 101 -13.08 2.89 6.23
N ASP A 102 -13.41 3.73 7.22
CA ASP A 102 -13.25 5.18 7.09
C ASP A 102 -11.80 5.59 7.27
N TRP A 103 -11.05 5.56 6.16
CA TRP A 103 -9.64 5.96 6.15
C TRP A 103 -9.44 7.46 6.43
N TYR A 104 -10.50 8.28 6.41
CA TYR A 104 -10.41 9.69 6.75
C TYR A 104 -10.56 9.97 8.26
N ASP A 105 -10.99 8.98 9.04
CA ASP A 105 -11.08 9.06 10.51
C ASP A 105 -9.80 8.57 11.21
N ILE A 106 -8.78 8.18 10.45
CA ILE A 106 -7.46 7.80 10.98
C ILE A 106 -6.37 8.77 10.52
N TYR A 107 -5.46 9.09 11.43
CA TYR A 107 -4.27 9.85 11.06
C TYR A 107 -3.39 9.02 10.11
N SER A 108 -2.91 9.67 9.05
CA SER A 108 -1.90 9.06 8.18
C SER A 108 -0.66 8.70 8.99
N PRO A 109 -0.12 7.48 8.87
CA PRO A 109 1.08 7.10 9.58
C PRO A 109 2.27 7.93 9.08
N SER A 110 3.19 8.19 10.00
CA SER A 110 4.45 8.86 9.74
C SER A 110 5.46 7.92 9.06
N ARG A 111 6.51 8.50 8.47
CA ARG A 111 7.63 7.72 7.91
C ARG A 111 8.27 6.78 8.94
N ASP A 112 8.33 7.22 10.19
CA ASP A 112 9.03 6.50 11.26
C ASP A 112 8.19 5.32 11.77
N GLU A 113 6.87 5.48 11.87
CA GLU A 113 5.94 4.38 12.20
C GLU A 113 5.94 3.30 11.11
N LEU A 114 5.89 3.70 9.84
CA LEU A 114 5.96 2.76 8.71
C LEU A 114 7.29 2.02 8.67
N ARG A 115 8.42 2.72 8.94
CA ARG A 115 9.74 2.09 9.04
C ARG A 115 9.79 1.09 10.20
N ALA A 116 9.33 1.49 11.38
CA ALA A 116 9.33 0.63 12.57
C ALA A 116 8.51 -0.65 12.36
N ALA A 117 7.33 -0.53 11.74
CA ALA A 117 6.50 -1.70 11.42
C ALA A 117 7.21 -2.68 10.49
N TYR A 118 7.92 -2.18 9.48
CA TYR A 118 8.70 -3.00 8.56
C TYR A 118 9.90 -3.68 9.23
N GLU A 119 10.69 -2.92 9.99
CA GLU A 119 11.86 -3.44 10.71
C GLU A 119 11.50 -4.49 11.76
N ALA A 120 10.33 -4.41 12.38
CA ALA A 120 9.86 -5.40 13.34
C ALA A 120 9.59 -6.79 12.71
N HIS A 121 9.28 -6.85 11.41
CA HIS A 121 8.88 -8.08 10.71
C HIS A 121 9.98 -8.69 9.84
N VAL A 122 11.01 -7.93 9.45
CA VAL A 122 12.09 -8.38 8.55
C VAL A 122 13.37 -8.79 9.32
N LYS A 123 13.25 -9.03 10.64
CA LYS A 123 14.35 -9.53 11.49
C LYS A 123 14.66 -11.01 11.28
#